data_AF-A0A8T4N480-F1
#
_entry.id   AF-A0A8T4N480-F1
#
_cell.length_a   1.000
_cell.length_b   1.000
_cell.length_c   1.000
_cell.angle_alpha   90.00
_cell.angle_beta   90.00
_cell.angle_gamma   90.00
#
_symmetry.space_group_name_H-M   'P 1'
#
loop_
_entity.id
_entity.type
_entity.pdbx_description
1 polymer ?
#
loop_
_entity_poly.entity_id
_entity_poly.type
_entity_poly.pdbx_seq_one_letter_code
_entity_poly.pdbx_strand_id
1 'polypeptide(L)'
;MKLKYLYHGSITSEIRELEPRKRYTPGVLKGRAKPAIYAAADPAYAVAHGFPWGSSEGFDVYEYNGVVTLVVPKKHKKRLNQPVFIYKISGKYFKLLVNDSPKTQIYISYRKVKPTEVISFSSVAKAIKYYKGKIKIV
;
A
#
# COMPACT_ATOMS: atom_id res chain seq x y z
N MET A 1 5.36 -7.88 18.66
CA MET A 1 5.52 -6.44 18.95
C MET A 1 4.50 -5.64 18.15
N LYS A 2 3.74 -4.71 18.75
CA LYS A 2 2.82 -3.85 17.98
C LYS A 2 3.59 -2.68 17.38
N LEU A 3 3.50 -2.48 16.07
CA LEU A 3 4.14 -1.35 15.40
C LEU A 3 3.50 -0.03 15.85
N LYS A 4 4.33 0.96 16.18
CA LYS A 4 3.85 2.30 16.60
C LYS A 4 3.08 3.00 15.47
N TYR A 5 3.59 2.86 14.25
CA TYR A 5 3.02 3.45 13.04
C TYR A 5 2.90 2.44 11.91
N LEU A 6 1.92 2.67 11.04
CA LEU A 6 1.71 1.98 9.78
C LEU A 6 1.43 3.02 8.69
N TYR A 7 1.45 2.59 7.44
CA TYR A 7 1.28 3.43 6.26
C TYR A 7 0.15 2.93 5.37
N HIS A 8 -0.69 3.84 4.90
CA HIS A 8 -1.71 3.59 3.90
C HIS A 8 -1.42 4.43 2.66
N GLY A 9 -1.34 3.80 1.49
CA GLY A 9 -1.22 4.50 0.22
C GLY A 9 -2.57 4.74 -0.45
N SER A 10 -2.78 5.92 -1.01
CA SER A 10 -3.94 6.24 -1.83
C SER A 10 -3.60 7.24 -2.92
N ILE A 11 -4.30 7.19 -4.05
CA ILE A 11 -4.29 8.26 -5.07
C ILE A 11 -5.21 9.43 -4.72
N THR A 12 -6.08 9.26 -3.72
CA THR A 12 -6.99 10.30 -3.25
C THR A 12 -6.26 11.19 -2.24
N SER A 13 -6.29 12.50 -2.47
CA SER A 13 -5.77 13.53 -1.56
C SER A 13 -6.73 13.78 -0.40
N GLU A 14 -6.23 14.45 0.65
CA GLU A 14 -7.05 15.08 1.70
C GLU A 14 -8.00 14.15 2.49
N ILE A 15 -7.68 12.86 2.59
CA ILE A 15 -8.46 11.96 3.44
C ILE A 15 -8.23 12.34 4.92
N ARG A 16 -9.21 13.03 5.51
CA ARG A 16 -9.19 13.42 6.94
C ARG A 16 -9.34 12.24 7.89
N GLU A 17 -10.06 11.21 7.44
CA GLU A 17 -10.30 9.99 8.20
C GLU A 17 -10.37 8.80 7.25
N LEU A 18 -9.53 7.80 7.48
CA LEU A 18 -9.58 6.54 6.75
C LEU A 18 -10.71 5.69 7.33
N GLU A 19 -11.52 5.15 6.44
CA GLU A 19 -12.68 4.34 6.81
C GLU A 19 -12.52 2.92 6.28
N PRO A 20 -13.03 1.90 6.99
CA PRO A 20 -13.13 0.54 6.47
C PRO A 20 -13.93 0.53 5.18
N ARG A 21 -13.30 0.16 4.07
CA ARG A 21 -13.94 0.14 2.75
C ARG A 21 -13.79 -1.24 2.13
N LYS A 22 -14.76 -1.64 1.30
CA LYS A 22 -14.56 -2.78 0.39
C LYS A 22 -13.59 -2.31 -0.69
N ARG A 23 -12.29 -2.60 -0.56
CA ARG A 23 -11.32 -2.38 -1.64
C ARG A 23 -11.16 -3.68 -2.43
N TYR A 24 -11.16 -3.57 -3.75
CA TYR A 24 -10.82 -4.67 -4.65
C TYR A 24 -9.36 -5.06 -4.36
N THR A 25 -9.16 -6.19 -3.66
CA THR A 25 -7.82 -6.72 -3.39
C THR A 25 -7.54 -7.75 -4.46
N PRO A 26 -6.54 -7.54 -5.33
CA PRO A 26 -6.12 -8.56 -6.27
C PRO A 26 -5.58 -9.76 -5.52
N GLY A 27 -5.94 -10.96 -5.99
CA GLY A 27 -5.27 -12.20 -5.59
C GLY A 27 -5.64 -12.79 -4.24
N VAL A 28 -5.83 -12.02 -3.17
CA VAL A 28 -5.80 -12.61 -1.81
C VAL A 28 -7.17 -12.83 -1.17
N LEU A 29 -8.20 -12.01 -1.49
CA LEU A 29 -9.45 -11.99 -0.72
C LEU A 29 -10.73 -11.84 -1.58
N LYS A 30 -10.79 -12.49 -2.75
CA LYS A 30 -12.01 -12.45 -3.59
C LYS A 30 -13.22 -12.98 -2.81
N GLY A 31 -14.22 -12.12 -2.62
CA GLY A 31 -15.59 -12.49 -2.22
C GLY A 31 -15.93 -12.59 -0.72
N ARG A 32 -14.96 -12.54 0.20
CA ARG A 32 -15.23 -12.73 1.66
C ARG A 32 -14.61 -11.70 2.61
N ALA A 33 -13.86 -10.71 2.11
CA ALA A 33 -13.27 -9.69 2.99
C ALA A 33 -14.34 -8.76 3.57
N LYS A 34 -14.44 -8.71 4.90
CA LYS A 34 -15.15 -7.65 5.61
C LYS A 34 -14.51 -6.29 5.24
N PRO A 35 -15.28 -5.20 5.11
CA PRO A 35 -14.73 -3.87 4.87
C PRO A 35 -13.66 -3.55 5.92
N ALA A 36 -12.47 -3.16 5.48
CA ALA A 36 -11.32 -2.91 6.36
C ALA A 36 -10.43 -1.81 5.78
N ILE A 37 -9.66 -1.17 6.65
CA ILE A 37 -8.53 -0.32 6.27
C ILE A 37 -7.32 -1.24 6.18
N TYR A 38 -6.62 -1.21 5.06
CA TYR A 38 -5.38 -1.94 4.85
C TYR A 38 -4.19 -0.99 5.00
N ALA A 39 -3.16 -1.42 5.72
CA ALA A 39 -1.95 -0.65 5.92
C ALA A 39 -0.72 -1.58 5.95
N ALA A 40 0.45 -1.01 5.71
CA ALA A 40 1.73 -1.71 5.68
C ALA A 40 2.69 -1.15 6.73
N ALA A 41 3.64 -1.99 7.16
CA ALA A 41 4.77 -1.54 7.97
C ALA A 41 5.76 -0.71 7.13
N ASP A 42 6.02 -1.13 5.89
CA ASP A 42 6.93 -0.45 4.98
C ASP A 42 6.18 0.54 4.07
N PRO A 43 6.60 1.82 4.02
CA PRO A 43 5.94 2.82 3.21
C PRO A 43 6.09 2.59 1.70
N ALA A 44 7.18 1.98 1.20
CA ALA A 44 7.29 1.62 -0.21
C ALA A 44 6.25 0.56 -0.58
N TYR A 45 5.99 -0.39 0.32
CA TYR A 45 4.91 -1.36 0.14
C TYR A 45 3.53 -0.70 0.17
N ALA A 46 3.31 0.26 1.08
CA ALA A 46 2.07 1.06 1.08
C ALA A 46 1.87 1.85 -0.21
N VAL A 47 2.93 2.47 -0.76
CA VAL A 47 2.90 3.17 -2.05
C VAL A 47 2.50 2.23 -3.17
N ALA A 48 3.08 1.02 -3.21
CA ALA A 48 2.76 0.03 -4.24
C ALA A 48 1.25 -0.21 -4.27
N HIS A 49 0.59 -0.37 -3.11
CA HIS A 49 -0.86 -0.52 -2.99
C HIS A 49 -1.66 0.79 -3.03
N GLY A 50 -1.05 1.90 -3.46
CA GLY A 50 -1.67 3.23 -3.49
C GLY A 50 -2.82 3.36 -4.50
N PHE A 51 -2.77 2.61 -5.60
CA PHE A 51 -3.73 2.64 -6.69
C PHE A 51 -4.29 1.25 -6.99
N PRO A 52 -5.44 1.13 -7.67
CA PRO A 52 -5.95 -0.16 -8.12
C PRO A 52 -5.05 -0.76 -9.23
N TRP A 53 -4.53 -1.95 -8.99
CA TRP A 53 -3.85 -2.82 -9.96
C TRP A 53 -4.00 -4.25 -9.49
N GLY A 54 -3.85 -5.25 -10.36
CA GLY A 54 -3.88 -6.65 -9.92
C GLY A 54 -2.95 -7.63 -10.62
N SER A 55 -2.72 -8.79 -9.99
CA SER A 55 -1.85 -9.85 -10.52
C SER A 55 -2.32 -10.38 -11.88
N SER A 56 -3.64 -10.40 -12.14
CA SER A 56 -4.19 -10.75 -13.46
C SER A 56 -3.84 -9.73 -14.55
N GLU A 57 -3.53 -8.49 -14.20
CA GLU A 57 -3.03 -7.49 -15.15
C GLU A 57 -1.51 -7.63 -15.38
N GLY A 58 -0.82 -8.45 -14.58
CA GLY A 58 0.63 -8.69 -14.60
C GLY A 58 1.42 -7.85 -13.58
N PHE A 59 0.74 -7.10 -12.72
CA PHE A 59 1.41 -6.38 -11.63
C PHE A 59 1.75 -7.31 -10.47
N ASP A 60 2.87 -7.05 -9.82
CA ASP A 60 3.27 -7.81 -8.63
C ASP A 60 4.06 -6.93 -7.66
N VAL A 61 4.12 -7.35 -6.40
CA VAL A 61 4.91 -6.67 -5.37
C VAL A 61 5.50 -7.69 -4.41
N TYR A 62 6.82 -7.67 -4.26
CA TYR A 62 7.52 -8.61 -3.39
C TYR A 62 8.73 -7.95 -2.72
N GLU A 63 9.22 -8.57 -1.66
CA GLU A 63 10.50 -8.23 -1.04
C GLU A 63 11.61 -9.11 -1.65
N TYR A 64 12.72 -8.49 -2.05
CA TYR A 64 13.94 -9.21 -2.44
C TYR A 64 15.16 -8.51 -1.85
N ASN A 65 15.97 -9.25 -1.10
CA ASN A 65 17.14 -8.74 -0.36
C ASN A 65 16.82 -7.49 0.48
N GLY A 66 15.71 -7.51 1.22
CA GLY A 66 15.31 -6.38 2.06
C GLY A 66 14.80 -5.18 1.27
N VAL A 67 14.46 -5.31 -0.01
CA VAL A 67 13.96 -4.21 -0.85
C VAL A 67 12.61 -4.57 -1.45
N VAL A 68 11.62 -3.71 -1.21
CA VAL A 68 10.30 -3.79 -1.85
C VAL A 68 10.45 -3.49 -3.33
N THR A 69 10.00 -4.39 -4.18
CA THR A 69 10.04 -4.27 -5.64
C THR A 69 8.63 -4.33 -6.20
N LEU A 70 8.21 -3.27 -6.88
CA LEU A 70 6.96 -3.21 -7.65
C LEU A 70 7.23 -3.64 -9.10
N VAL A 71 6.61 -4.73 -9.54
CA VAL A 71 6.63 -5.18 -10.93
C VAL A 71 5.47 -4.54 -11.68
N VAL A 72 5.78 -3.92 -12.81
CA VAL A 72 4.81 -3.20 -13.64
C VAL A 72 4.90 -3.67 -15.08
N PRO A 73 3.81 -4.21 -15.66
CA PRO A 73 3.74 -4.53 -17.07
C PRO A 73 3.99 -3.30 -17.94
N LYS A 74 4.77 -3.44 -19.03
CA LYS A 74 5.11 -2.36 -19.97
C LYS A 74 3.87 -1.63 -20.49
N LYS A 75 2.79 -2.37 -20.78
CA LYS A 75 1.48 -1.82 -21.19
C LYS A 75 0.84 -0.87 -20.16
N HIS A 76 1.19 -0.99 -18.89
CA HIS A 76 0.62 -0.20 -17.79
C HIS A 76 1.64 0.77 -17.15
N LYS A 77 2.83 0.94 -17.74
CA LYS A 77 3.88 1.86 -17.26
C LYS A 77 3.37 3.27 -16.94
N LYS A 78 2.39 3.78 -17.70
CA LYS A 78 1.80 5.12 -17.48
C LYS A 78 1.16 5.28 -16.10
N ARG A 79 0.71 4.21 -15.44
CA ARG A 79 0.14 4.28 -14.07
C ARG A 79 1.16 4.74 -13.03
N LEU A 80 2.45 4.54 -13.29
CA LEU A 80 3.54 5.01 -12.41
C LEU A 80 3.62 6.54 -12.29
N ASN A 81 3.01 7.28 -13.22
CA ASN A 81 2.99 8.75 -13.23
C ASN A 81 1.85 9.33 -12.39
N GLN A 82 0.94 8.51 -11.86
CA GLN A 82 -0.18 8.99 -11.04
C GLN A 82 0.32 9.56 -9.71
N PRO A 83 -0.23 10.68 -9.23
CA PRO A 83 0.08 11.18 -7.90
C PRO A 83 -0.32 10.16 -6.83
N VAL A 84 0.40 10.16 -5.71
CA VAL A 84 0.13 9.25 -4.59
C VAL A 84 0.35 9.96 -3.26
N PHE A 85 -0.48 9.63 -2.29
CA PHE A 85 -0.49 10.16 -0.94
C PHE A 85 -0.26 9.02 0.04
N ILE A 86 0.70 9.21 0.95
CA ILE A 86 1.02 8.28 2.01
C ILE A 86 0.52 8.82 3.34
N TYR A 87 -0.42 8.10 3.91
CA TYR A 87 -1.06 8.40 5.18
C TYR A 87 -0.39 7.58 6.27
N LYS A 88 0.34 8.26 7.15
CA LYS A 88 0.89 7.65 8.36
C LYS A 88 -0.20 7.58 9.41
N ILE A 89 -0.38 6.42 10.00
CA ILE A 89 -1.45 6.14 10.97
C ILE A 89 -0.90 5.39 12.17
N SER A 90 -1.58 5.53 13.32
CA SER A 90 -1.25 4.75 14.51
C SER A 90 -1.55 3.26 14.30
N GLY A 91 -0.62 2.39 14.66
CA GLY A 91 -0.81 0.94 14.60
C GLY A 91 -1.70 0.36 15.73
N LYS A 92 -2.17 1.19 16.67
CA LYS A 92 -2.88 0.75 17.90
C LYS A 92 -4.07 -0.18 17.65
N TYR A 93 -4.84 0.08 16.58
CA TYR A 93 -6.08 -0.64 16.25
C TYR A 93 -5.94 -1.61 15.08
N PHE A 94 -4.72 -1.87 14.63
CA PHE A 94 -4.43 -2.74 13.51
C PHE A 94 -4.02 -4.13 13.97
N LYS A 95 -4.47 -5.15 13.22
CA LYS A 95 -4.09 -6.55 13.41
C LYS A 95 -3.34 -7.03 12.17
N LEU A 96 -2.29 -7.82 12.37
CA LEU A 96 -1.56 -8.45 11.28
C LEU A 96 -2.48 -9.44 10.56
N LEU A 97 -2.55 -9.35 9.24
CA LEU A 97 -3.34 -10.22 8.37
C LEU A 97 -2.44 -11.14 7.54
N VAL A 98 -1.41 -10.58 6.92
CA VAL A 98 -0.45 -11.32 6.07
C VAL A 98 0.95 -11.07 6.61
N ASN A 99 1.73 -12.15 6.76
CA ASN A 99 3.06 -12.13 7.37
C ASN A 99 4.09 -12.87 6.51
N ASP A 100 4.12 -12.57 5.22
CA ASP A 100 4.99 -13.28 4.26
C ASP A 100 6.45 -12.85 4.40
N SER A 101 6.71 -11.56 4.61
CA SER A 101 8.04 -11.00 4.85
C SER A 101 7.96 -9.73 5.69
N PRO A 102 9.04 -9.30 6.38
CA PRO A 102 9.02 -8.10 7.22
C PRO A 102 8.57 -6.82 6.51
N LYS A 103 8.88 -6.65 5.21
CA LYS A 103 8.49 -5.44 4.45
C LYS A 103 7.19 -5.56 3.70
N THR A 104 6.65 -6.77 3.51
CA THR A 104 5.35 -7.00 2.83
C THR A 104 4.21 -7.33 3.79
N GLN A 105 4.40 -7.13 5.09
CA GLN A 105 3.34 -7.34 6.09
C GLN A 105 2.13 -6.45 5.81
N ILE A 106 0.95 -7.07 5.82
CA ILE A 106 -0.34 -6.37 5.67
C ILE A 106 -1.05 -6.40 7.00
N TYR A 107 -1.52 -5.23 7.42
CA TYR A 107 -2.30 -5.04 8.62
C TYR A 107 -3.68 -4.52 8.27
N ILE A 108 -4.68 -4.90 9.07
CA ILE A 108 -6.06 -4.47 8.91
C ILE A 108 -6.64 -3.84 10.16
N SER A 109 -7.51 -2.85 9.97
CA SER A 109 -8.39 -2.33 11.01
C SER A 109 -9.83 -2.21 10.52
N TYR A 110 -10.77 -2.48 11.42
CA TYR A 110 -12.22 -2.30 11.20
C TYR A 110 -12.74 -1.00 11.82
N ARG A 111 -11.85 -0.20 12.41
CA ARG A 111 -12.19 1.09 13.01
C ARG A 111 -11.76 2.20 12.07
N LYS A 112 -12.48 3.32 12.07
CA LYS A 112 -12.01 4.54 11.42
C LYS A 112 -10.73 5.04 12.09
N VAL A 113 -9.81 5.61 11.31
CA VAL A 113 -8.52 6.08 11.82
C VAL A 113 -8.15 7.40 11.16
N LYS A 114 -7.79 8.38 11.98
CA LYS A 114 -7.24 9.66 11.51
C LYS A 114 -5.74 9.51 11.20
N PRO A 115 -5.28 9.90 10.01
CA PRO A 115 -3.86 10.05 9.72
C PRO A 115 -3.19 11.03 10.68
N THR A 116 -1.99 10.69 11.14
CA THR A 116 -1.15 11.61 11.93
C THR A 116 -0.30 12.49 11.02
N GLU A 117 -0.04 12.04 9.79
CA GLU A 117 0.79 12.72 8.81
C GLU A 117 0.34 12.29 7.41
N VAL A 118 0.39 13.21 6.44
CA VAL A 118 0.09 12.93 5.03
C VAL A 118 1.23 13.46 4.18
N ILE A 119 1.82 12.59 3.37
CA ILE A 119 2.95 12.91 2.49
C ILE A 119 2.49 12.75 1.05
N SER A 120 2.58 13.81 0.26
CA SER A 120 2.20 13.81 -1.16
C SER A 120 3.39 13.63 -2.07
N PHE A 121 3.24 12.81 -3.11
CA PHE A 121 4.20 12.67 -4.19
C PHE A 121 3.52 12.90 -5.53
N SER A 122 4.24 13.58 -6.44
CA SER A 122 3.72 13.85 -7.78
C SER A 122 3.62 12.59 -8.65
N SER A 123 4.24 11.47 -8.26
CA SER A 123 4.10 10.19 -8.95
C SER A 123 4.39 8.99 -8.04
N VAL A 124 3.74 7.85 -8.31
CA VAL A 124 4.05 6.55 -7.68
C VAL A 124 5.53 6.22 -7.82
N ALA A 125 6.12 6.45 -9.01
CA ALA A 125 7.53 6.17 -9.22
C ALA A 125 8.46 6.97 -8.31
N LYS A 126 8.16 8.26 -8.11
CA LYS A 126 8.92 9.12 -7.19
C LYS A 126 8.77 8.64 -5.74
N ALA A 127 7.57 8.27 -5.33
CA ALA A 127 7.30 7.77 -3.98
C ALA A 127 8.03 6.45 -3.68
N ILE A 128 7.99 5.47 -4.60
CA ILE A 128 8.72 4.20 -4.44
C ILE A 128 10.22 4.46 -4.29
N LYS A 129 10.80 5.30 -5.15
CA LYS A 129 12.24 5.65 -5.08
C LYS A 129 12.59 6.37 -3.78
N TYR A 130 11.74 7.30 -3.32
CA TYR A 130 11.94 8.03 -2.06
C TYR A 130 12.05 7.08 -0.87
N TYR A 131 11.18 6.06 -0.82
CA TYR A 131 11.21 5.03 0.22
C TYR A 131 12.17 3.86 -0.08
N LYS A 132 13.16 4.07 -0.96
CA LYS A 132 14.21 3.10 -1.31
C LYS A 132 13.67 1.77 -1.89
N GLY A 133 12.45 1.76 -2.40
CA GLY A 133 11.91 0.65 -3.17
C GLY A 133 12.42 0.65 -4.61
N LYS A 134 12.14 -0.44 -5.34
CA LYS A 134 12.50 -0.61 -6.75
C LYS A 134 11.27 -0.78 -7.62
N ILE A 135 11.40 -0.43 -8.89
CA ILE A 135 10.39 -0.69 -9.92
C ILE A 135 11.04 -1.53 -11.00
N LYS A 136 10.41 -2.66 -11.33
CA LYS A 136 10.80 -3.53 -12.43
C LYS A 136 9.72 -3.47 -13.51
N ILE A 137 10.10 -3.04 -14.71
CA ILE A 137 9.19 -3.04 -15.86
C ILE A 137 9.37 -4.36 -16.61
N VAL A 138 8.28 -5.07 -16.85
CA VAL A 138 8.26 -6.38 -17.55
C VAL A 138 7.35 -6.38 -18.76
#